data_AF-A0A955BM03-F1
#
_entry.id   AF-A0A955BM03-F1
#
_cell.length_a   1.000
_cell.length_b   1.000
_cell.length_c   1.000
_cell.angle_alpha   90.00
_cell.angle_beta   90.00
_cell.angle_gamma   90.00
#
_symmetry.space_group_name_H-M   'P 1'
#
loop_
_entity.id
_entity.type
_entity.pdbx_description
1 polymer ?
#
loop_
_entity_poly.entity_id
_entity_poly.type
_entity_poly.pdbx_seq_one_letter_code
_entity_poly.pdbx_strand_id
1 'polypeptide(L)'
;MSQSTSSSERLTAVVSTLVAIAILAAGVTAHQSHNAPRDELAQMESDLRFQLDQAFRHDEGERTRRIDQLEATMQAWNDVPHSQENQKMLASWLLESTIRSMPGTTQPLPSIPVFNQPQAATTSQPATVSLTSQQSLDPSVATKESASATEPDPRQSESQSPVQKAHPPKSRLASTALPQGELPSPDPEPVKINLTELSARIAGYHEGLDQIETTLLLAETADIELLEHQTQRLEQLTRDFRFVRLYHESLSEAERRNIRPPRSMEATLAELDRLLRLSEQAEGGDFLGSFDPAYRERLERVRQMLTTIADRTR
;
A
#
# COMPACT_ATOMS: atom_id res chain seq x y z
N MET A 1 50.20 -11.98 -23.64
CA MET A 1 48.95 -11.40 -24.20
C MET A 1 47.78 -11.93 -23.40
N SER A 2 46.79 -11.07 -23.18
CA SER A 2 45.46 -11.38 -22.60
C SER A 2 45.33 -11.36 -21.07
N GLN A 3 45.31 -10.16 -20.50
CA GLN A 3 44.47 -9.83 -19.34
C GLN A 3 43.78 -8.50 -19.64
N SER A 4 42.45 -8.42 -19.54
CA SER A 4 41.61 -7.22 -19.27
C SER A 4 40.17 -7.37 -19.79
N THR A 5 39.26 -8.01 -19.03
CA THR A 5 37.79 -7.89 -19.29
C THR A 5 36.88 -8.02 -18.05
N SER A 6 37.36 -7.94 -16.80
CA SER A 6 36.49 -8.17 -15.62
C SER A 6 35.97 -6.93 -14.88
N SER A 7 36.32 -5.72 -15.32
CA SER A 7 36.00 -4.50 -14.53
C SER A 7 34.73 -3.77 -14.98
N SER A 8 34.21 -4.03 -16.18
CA SER A 8 33.06 -3.31 -16.74
C SER A 8 31.70 -3.84 -16.27
N GLU A 9 31.56 -5.12 -15.93
CA GLU A 9 30.26 -5.70 -15.52
C GLU A 9 29.87 -5.36 -14.07
N ARG A 10 30.86 -5.16 -13.18
CA ARG A 10 30.57 -4.79 -11.79
C ARG A 10 30.12 -3.34 -11.63
N LEU A 11 30.49 -2.47 -12.56
CA LEU A 11 30.13 -1.05 -12.50
C LEU A 11 28.68 -0.81 -12.95
N THR A 12 28.17 -1.56 -13.94
CA THR A 12 26.79 -1.43 -14.43
C THR A 12 25.76 -1.93 -13.42
N ALA A 13 26.08 -2.98 -12.65
CA ALA A 13 25.19 -3.53 -11.65
C ALA A 13 24.94 -2.52 -10.49
N VAL A 14 25.99 -1.85 -10.02
CA VAL A 14 25.90 -0.88 -8.91
C VAL A 14 25.18 0.41 -9.33
N VAL A 15 25.37 0.88 -10.56
CA VAL A 15 24.66 2.07 -11.07
C VAL A 15 23.16 1.80 -11.28
N SER A 16 22.78 0.59 -11.71
CA SER A 16 21.37 0.23 -11.89
C SER A 16 20.59 0.16 -10.57
N THR A 17 21.23 -0.33 -9.49
CA THR A 17 20.59 -0.35 -8.15
C THR A 17 20.41 1.06 -7.58
N LEU A 18 21.35 1.97 -7.81
CA LEU A 18 21.27 3.36 -7.35
C LEU A 18 20.19 4.17 -8.09
N VAL A 19 19.95 3.90 -9.38
CA VAL A 19 18.88 4.57 -10.16
C VAL A 19 17.48 4.09 -9.73
N ALA A 20 17.31 2.81 -9.38
CA ALA A 20 16.04 2.30 -8.85
C ALA A 20 15.68 2.93 -7.48
N ILE A 21 16.68 3.19 -6.63
CA ILE A 21 16.47 3.87 -5.34
C ILE A 21 16.13 5.35 -5.53
N ALA A 22 16.69 6.02 -6.54
CA ALA A 22 16.41 7.43 -6.83
C ALA A 22 14.98 7.68 -7.37
N ILE A 23 14.40 6.72 -8.11
CA ILE A 23 13.03 6.85 -8.62
C ILE A 23 11.99 6.71 -7.49
N LEU A 24 12.28 5.92 -6.45
CA LEU A 24 11.42 5.82 -5.27
C LEU A 24 11.47 7.09 -4.39
N ALA A 25 12.59 7.81 -4.36
CA ALA A 25 12.71 9.05 -3.59
C ALA A 25 12.04 10.27 -4.26
N ALA A 26 11.94 10.30 -5.60
CA ALA A 26 11.33 11.42 -6.32
C ALA A 26 9.80 11.36 -6.43
N GLY A 27 9.19 10.19 -6.19
CA GLY A 27 7.73 10.02 -6.23
C GLY A 27 6.99 10.53 -4.99
N VAL A 28 7.67 10.72 -3.86
CA VAL A 28 7.05 11.02 -2.55
C VAL A 28 6.80 12.53 -2.33
N THR A 29 7.36 13.42 -3.16
CA THR A 29 7.32 14.87 -2.87
C THR A 29 6.24 15.66 -3.64
N ALA A 30 5.34 15.03 -4.38
CA ALA A 30 4.41 15.74 -5.28
C ALA A 30 2.91 15.49 -5.04
N HIS A 31 2.48 15.08 -3.85
CA HIS A 31 1.06 15.08 -3.46
C HIS A 31 0.86 15.94 -2.21
N GLN A 32 0.79 17.26 -2.42
CA GLN A 32 0.18 18.18 -1.46
C GLN A 32 -1.25 18.50 -1.92
N SER A 33 -2.17 17.54 -1.78
CA SER A 33 -3.61 17.82 -1.86
C SER A 33 -4.15 18.06 -0.45
N HIS A 34 -4.81 19.22 -0.27
CA HIS A 34 -5.16 19.86 1.00
C HIS A 34 -6.32 19.23 1.78
N ASN A 35 -6.46 17.90 1.79
CA ASN A 35 -7.40 17.19 2.67
C ASN A 35 -6.69 16.08 3.45
N ALA A 36 -6.31 16.44 4.68
CA ALA A 36 -5.88 15.64 5.84
C ALA A 36 -4.74 14.59 5.70
N PRO A 37 -3.53 14.86 6.25
CA PRO A 37 -2.43 13.90 6.46
C PRO A 37 -2.74 12.64 7.30
N ARG A 38 -3.97 12.51 7.83
CA ARG A 38 -4.35 11.39 8.71
C ARG A 38 -4.68 10.12 7.91
N ASP A 39 -5.22 10.26 6.72
CA ASP A 39 -5.60 9.09 5.89
C ASP A 39 -4.36 8.35 5.38
N GLU A 40 -3.26 9.06 5.14
CA GLU A 40 -2.00 8.44 4.70
C GLU A 40 -1.39 7.54 5.78
N LEU A 41 -1.38 7.99 7.04
CA LEU A 41 -0.88 7.15 8.15
C LEU A 41 -1.74 5.91 8.36
N ALA A 42 -3.07 6.05 8.27
CA ALA A 42 -4.00 4.93 8.38
C ALA A 42 -3.80 3.91 7.24
N GLN A 43 -3.55 4.40 6.03
CA GLN A 43 -3.21 3.55 4.89
C GLN A 43 -1.89 2.79 5.12
N MET A 44 -0.84 3.48 5.57
CA MET A 44 0.46 2.85 5.85
C MET A 44 0.38 1.80 6.97
N GLU A 45 -0.43 2.04 8.00
CA GLU A 45 -0.71 1.08 9.06
C GLU A 45 -1.41 -0.18 8.50
N SER A 46 -2.44 0.02 7.67
CA SER A 46 -3.18 -1.07 7.02
C SER A 46 -2.29 -1.91 6.11
N ASP A 47 -1.47 -1.25 5.28
CA ASP A 47 -0.52 -1.90 4.38
C ASP A 47 0.50 -2.73 5.15
N LEU A 48 1.04 -2.19 6.26
CA LEU A 48 1.98 -2.91 7.12
C LEU A 48 1.32 -4.15 7.77
N ARG A 49 0.09 -4.04 8.28
CA ARG A 49 -0.65 -5.20 8.83
C ARG A 49 -0.79 -6.30 7.77
N PHE A 50 -1.28 -5.94 6.59
CA PHE A 50 -1.44 -6.88 5.49
C PHE A 50 -0.12 -7.56 5.13
N GLN A 51 0.98 -6.79 5.06
CA GLN A 51 2.29 -7.33 4.75
C GLN A 51 2.81 -8.29 5.82
N LEU A 52 2.61 -7.98 7.11
CA LEU A 52 2.98 -8.87 8.22
C LEU A 52 2.22 -10.20 8.14
N ASP A 53 0.92 -10.16 7.84
CA ASP A 53 0.10 -11.35 7.65
C ASP A 53 0.59 -12.22 6.50
N GLN A 54 0.98 -11.61 5.38
CA GLN A 54 1.47 -12.34 4.22
C GLN A 54 2.88 -12.89 4.40
N ALA A 55 3.81 -12.09 4.95
CA ALA A 55 5.21 -12.43 5.08
C ALA A 55 5.46 -13.54 6.11
N PHE A 56 4.71 -13.53 7.22
CA PHE A 56 4.89 -14.43 8.35
C PHE A 56 3.76 -15.48 8.47
N ARG A 57 3.10 -15.82 7.36
CA ARG A 57 2.02 -16.83 7.33
C ARG A 57 2.43 -18.22 7.84
N HIS A 58 3.74 -18.53 7.83
CA HIS A 58 4.30 -19.80 8.29
C HIS A 58 4.98 -19.71 9.67
N ASP A 59 5.12 -18.50 10.22
CA ASP A 59 5.71 -18.25 11.54
C ASP A 59 4.75 -17.40 12.36
N GLU A 60 3.78 -18.08 12.96
CA GLU A 60 2.73 -17.44 13.75
C GLU A 60 3.27 -16.69 14.98
N GLY A 61 4.34 -17.20 15.60
CA GLY A 61 4.96 -16.55 16.75
C GLY A 61 5.58 -15.20 16.39
N GLU A 62 6.36 -15.15 15.31
CA GLU A 62 6.95 -13.90 14.83
C GLU A 62 5.88 -12.93 14.32
N ARG A 63 4.85 -13.45 13.62
CA ARG A 63 3.70 -12.64 13.16
C ARG A 63 3.02 -11.94 14.33
N THR A 64 2.61 -12.69 15.36
CA THR A 64 1.94 -12.14 16.54
C THR A 64 2.82 -11.11 17.24
N ARG A 65 4.10 -11.42 17.47
CA ARG A 65 5.04 -10.48 18.12
C ARG A 65 5.14 -9.14 17.37
N ARG A 66 5.17 -9.17 16.04
CA ARG A 66 5.25 -7.96 15.21
C ARG A 66 3.95 -7.16 15.20
N ILE A 67 2.81 -7.84 15.18
CA ILE A 67 1.49 -7.19 15.32
C ILE A 67 1.39 -6.51 16.69
N ASP A 68 1.78 -7.18 17.78
CA ASP A 68 1.77 -6.59 19.13
C ASP A 68 2.65 -5.33 19.20
N GLN A 69 3.82 -5.34 18.54
CA GLN A 69 4.71 -4.18 18.48
C GLN A 69 4.11 -3.02 17.66
N LEU A 70 3.40 -3.31 16.57
CA LEU A 70 2.64 -2.33 15.81
C LEU A 70 1.53 -1.71 16.66
N GLU A 71 0.73 -2.53 17.34
CA GLU A 71 -0.35 -2.07 18.20
C GLU A 71 0.16 -1.21 19.36
N ALA A 72 1.26 -1.63 20.01
CA ALA A 72 1.91 -0.84 21.05
C ALA A 72 2.38 0.53 20.54
N THR A 73 2.87 0.61 19.30
CA THR A 73 3.30 1.86 18.66
C THR A 73 2.11 2.76 18.37
N MET A 74 1.02 2.21 17.83
CA MET A 74 -0.21 2.97 17.56
C MET A 74 -0.87 3.47 18.85
N GLN A 75 -0.81 2.68 19.93
CA GLN A 75 -1.26 3.11 21.25
C GLN A 75 -0.43 4.28 21.77
N ALA A 76 0.91 4.18 21.72
CA ALA A 76 1.80 5.25 22.14
C ALA A 76 1.60 6.54 21.32
N TRP A 77 1.26 6.41 20.03
CA TRP A 77 0.89 7.53 19.16
C TRP A 77 -0.43 8.20 19.59
N ASN A 78 -1.46 7.40 19.91
CA ASN A 78 -2.76 7.92 20.32
C ASN A 78 -2.72 8.62 21.70
N ASP A 79 -1.76 8.24 22.56
CA ASP A 79 -1.58 8.82 23.89
C ASP A 79 -0.85 10.19 23.87
N VAL A 80 -0.23 10.56 22.75
CA VAL A 80 0.48 11.84 22.60
C VAL A 80 -0.26 12.81 21.69
N PRO A 81 -0.05 14.13 21.83
CA PRO A 81 -0.59 15.07 20.87
C PRO A 81 0.00 14.87 19.47
N HIS A 82 -0.88 14.87 18.48
CA HIS A 82 -0.59 14.66 17.06
C HIS A 82 0.09 15.88 16.43
N SER A 83 1.30 16.21 16.90
CA SER A 83 2.14 17.24 16.29
C SER A 83 2.69 16.76 14.94
N GLN A 84 3.04 17.70 14.06
CA GLN A 84 3.63 17.38 12.75
C GLN A 84 4.96 16.61 12.89
N GLU A 85 5.71 16.85 13.96
CA GLU A 85 6.96 16.14 14.24
C GLU A 85 6.71 14.69 14.64
N ASN A 86 5.78 14.45 15.59
CA ASN A 86 5.40 13.10 16.00
C ASN A 86 4.81 12.32 14.79
N GLN A 87 4.05 13.00 13.93
CA GLN A 87 3.51 12.41 12.70
C GLN A 87 4.62 11.95 11.75
N LYS A 88 5.68 12.75 11.55
CA LYS A 88 6.85 12.35 10.76
C LYS A 88 7.59 11.17 11.37
N MET A 89 7.71 11.13 12.69
CA MET A 89 8.32 9.99 13.40
C MET A 89 7.51 8.70 13.16
N LEU A 90 6.19 8.76 13.27
CA LEU A 90 5.33 7.61 12.99
C LEU A 90 5.42 7.17 11.53
N ALA A 91 5.33 8.11 10.58
CA ALA A 91 5.44 7.79 9.15
C ALA A 91 6.79 7.13 8.81
N SER A 92 7.89 7.66 9.36
CA SER A 92 9.23 7.08 9.17
C SER A 92 9.35 5.68 9.77
N TRP A 93 8.73 5.46 10.94
CA TRP A 93 8.73 4.16 11.60
C TRP A 93 7.90 3.12 10.83
N LEU A 94 6.73 3.50 10.32
CA LEU A 94 5.87 2.64 9.48
C LEU A 94 6.60 2.25 8.19
N LEU A 95 7.21 3.21 7.50
CA LEU A 95 7.95 2.96 6.26
C LEU A 95 9.13 1.98 6.48
N GLU A 96 9.95 2.22 7.50
CA GLU A 96 11.06 1.32 7.84
C GLU A 96 10.56 -0.08 8.22
N SER A 97 9.45 -0.16 8.94
CA SER A 97 8.81 -1.43 9.31
C SER A 97 8.33 -2.23 8.10
N THR A 98 7.76 -1.55 7.10
CA THR A 98 7.36 -2.14 5.81
C THR A 98 8.56 -2.72 5.06
N ILE A 99 9.68 -1.99 5.01
CA ILE A 99 10.93 -2.45 4.37
C ILE A 99 11.47 -3.70 5.08
N ARG A 100 11.50 -3.71 6.41
CA ARG A 100 11.97 -4.84 7.24
C ARG A 100 11.01 -6.02 7.35
N SER A 101 9.84 -5.90 6.75
CA SER A 101 8.83 -6.95 6.69
C SER A 101 8.67 -7.51 5.27
N MET A 102 9.56 -7.14 4.34
CA MET A 102 9.54 -7.70 2.99
C MET A 102 9.90 -9.19 3.01
N PRO A 103 9.28 -10.03 2.16
CA PRO A 103 9.62 -11.45 2.07
C PRO A 103 11.13 -11.66 1.87
N GLY A 104 11.72 -12.53 2.69
CA GLY A 104 13.16 -12.82 2.68
C GLY A 104 14.00 -11.94 3.60
N THR A 105 13.41 -10.92 4.24
CA THR A 105 14.06 -10.19 5.33
C THR A 105 13.79 -10.87 6.67
N THR A 106 14.84 -10.99 7.50
CA THR A 106 14.75 -11.53 8.87
C THR A 106 15.03 -10.46 9.92
N GLN A 107 15.05 -9.19 9.50
CA GLN A 107 15.37 -8.08 10.40
C GLN A 107 14.17 -7.81 11.32
N PRO A 108 14.39 -7.58 12.62
CA PRO A 108 13.33 -7.20 13.55
C PRO A 108 12.79 -5.80 13.21
N LEU A 109 11.53 -5.56 13.57
CA LEU A 109 10.92 -4.23 13.49
C LEU A 109 11.73 -3.20 14.29
N PRO A 110 11.81 -1.94 13.82
CA PRO A 110 12.47 -0.87 14.54
C PRO A 110 11.81 -0.65 15.92
N SER A 111 12.60 -0.27 16.92
CA SER A 111 12.09 0.03 18.26
C SER A 111 11.02 1.13 18.22
N ILE A 112 10.07 1.06 19.16
CA ILE A 112 8.97 2.03 19.27
C ILE A 112 9.56 3.44 19.42
N PRO A 113 9.16 4.42 18.59
CA PRO A 113 9.70 5.77 18.66
C PRO A 113 9.24 6.45 19.95
N VAL A 114 10.12 7.27 20.52
CA VAL A 114 9.79 8.10 21.68
C VAL A 114 9.16 9.39 21.17
N PHE A 115 7.83 9.47 21.21
CA PHE A 115 7.11 10.66 20.79
C PHE A 115 7.31 11.82 21.78
N ASN A 116 7.41 13.04 21.26
CA ASN A 116 7.54 14.24 22.07
C ASN A 116 6.24 14.47 22.86
N GLN A 117 6.29 14.27 24.17
CA GLN A 117 5.23 14.74 25.06
C GLN A 117 5.27 16.27 25.08
N PRO A 118 4.09 16.94 25.16
CA PRO A 118 4.08 18.38 25.36
C PRO A 118 4.83 18.62 26.65
N GLN A 119 5.98 19.28 26.54
CA GLN A 119 6.68 19.80 27.70
C GLN A 119 5.72 20.83 28.29
N ALA A 120 4.90 20.40 29.26
CA ALA A 120 3.94 21.25 29.93
C ALA A 120 4.73 22.47 30.35
N ALA A 121 4.41 23.61 29.71
CA ALA A 121 5.21 24.82 29.82
C ALA A 121 5.46 25.04 31.31
N THR A 122 6.71 24.82 31.73
CA THR A 122 7.10 24.86 33.13
C THR A 122 6.71 26.25 33.58
N THR A 123 5.60 26.35 34.30
CA THR A 123 5.05 27.62 34.73
C THR A 123 6.13 28.19 35.61
N SER A 124 6.79 29.24 35.12
CA SER A 124 7.89 29.92 35.78
C SER A 124 7.47 30.19 37.22
N GLN A 125 7.98 29.35 38.12
CA GLN A 125 7.79 29.51 39.54
C GLN A 125 8.39 30.88 39.88
N PRO A 126 7.64 31.80 40.51
CA PRO A 126 8.12 33.14 40.76
C PRO A 126 9.42 33.05 41.58
N ALA A 127 10.46 33.72 41.08
CA ALA A 127 11.78 33.78 41.67
C ALA A 127 11.69 34.19 43.14
N THR A 128 11.77 33.21 44.05
CA THR A 128 11.99 33.48 45.46
C THR A 128 13.48 33.70 45.63
N VAL A 129 13.84 34.98 45.74
CA VAL A 129 15.16 35.44 46.16
C VAL A 129 15.45 34.86 47.54
N SER A 130 16.40 33.94 47.64
CA SER A 130 17.03 33.56 48.92
C SER A 130 18.50 33.91 48.87
N LEU A 131 18.86 34.93 49.65
CA LEU A 131 20.24 35.28 49.97
C LEU A 131 20.89 34.19 50.83
N THR A 132 22.11 33.84 50.46
CA THR A 132 23.28 33.65 51.33
C THR A 132 23.12 32.90 52.68
N SER A 133 23.73 31.72 52.78
CA SER A 133 24.75 31.45 53.81
C SER A 133 25.54 30.15 53.56
N GLN A 134 26.84 30.37 53.32
CA GLN A 134 28.02 29.61 53.74
C GLN A 134 27.88 28.32 54.57
N GLN A 135 28.79 27.39 54.22
CA GLN A 135 29.67 26.61 55.12
C GLN A 135 29.14 25.25 55.65
N SER A 136 29.74 24.15 55.18
CA SER A 136 30.89 23.51 55.85
C SER A 136 31.42 22.31 55.07
N LEU A 137 32.71 22.02 55.30
CA LEU A 137 33.53 20.97 54.70
C LEU A 137 33.35 19.60 55.38
N ASP A 138 33.71 18.57 54.61
CA ASP A 138 34.43 17.34 54.99
C ASP A 138 33.64 16.05 55.33
N PRO A 139 34.28 14.84 55.27
CA PRO A 139 34.01 13.85 54.21
C PRO A 139 33.68 12.44 54.74
N SER A 140 33.66 11.43 53.84
CA SER A 140 34.03 10.02 54.09
C SER A 140 32.91 8.95 54.15
N VAL A 141 33.29 7.79 53.57
CA VAL A 141 32.87 6.39 53.84
C VAL A 141 31.88 5.70 52.88
N ALA A 142 32.48 4.82 52.05
CA ALA A 142 32.20 3.39 51.76
C ALA A 142 30.81 2.95 51.24
N THR A 143 30.75 2.37 50.03
CA THR A 143 30.91 0.92 49.70
C THR A 143 29.62 0.10 49.87
N LYS A 144 29.12 -0.43 48.74
CA LYS A 144 28.62 -1.81 48.50
C LYS A 144 28.16 -1.86 47.04
N GLU A 145 28.83 -2.54 46.12
CA GLU A 145 28.96 -4.00 46.04
C GLU A 145 27.59 -4.68 46.01
N SER A 146 27.10 -4.98 44.81
CA SER A 146 26.30 -6.18 44.57
C SER A 146 26.61 -6.70 43.18
N ALA A 147 27.16 -7.91 43.19
CA ALA A 147 27.71 -8.65 42.08
C ALA A 147 26.65 -9.49 41.35
N SER A 148 27.05 -9.98 40.16
CA SER A 148 26.77 -11.31 39.62
C SER A 148 25.30 -11.67 39.29
N ALA A 149 24.96 -12.42 38.25
CA ALA A 149 25.72 -13.18 37.26
C ALA A 149 24.72 -13.70 36.21
N THR A 150 25.28 -14.24 35.12
CA THR A 150 24.86 -15.49 34.44
C THR A 150 24.57 -15.31 32.95
N GLU A 151 25.63 -15.60 32.19
CA GLU A 151 25.68 -16.17 30.84
C GLU A 151 24.66 -17.32 30.67
N PRO A 152 24.14 -17.56 29.46
CA PRO A 152 24.75 -18.66 28.71
C PRO A 152 24.89 -18.41 27.20
N ASP A 153 26.05 -18.83 26.71
CA ASP A 153 26.37 -19.37 25.38
C ASP A 153 25.23 -20.27 24.82
N PRO A 154 24.94 -20.20 23.51
CA PRO A 154 25.27 -21.38 22.70
C PRO A 154 25.80 -21.07 21.29
N ARG A 155 27.04 -21.51 21.07
CA ARG A 155 27.49 -22.51 20.07
C ARG A 155 26.63 -22.71 18.83
N GLN A 156 27.32 -22.51 17.70
CA GLN A 156 27.48 -23.44 16.57
C GLN A 156 26.21 -24.10 16.01
N SER A 157 25.86 -23.70 14.79
CA SER A 157 25.50 -24.65 13.74
C SER A 157 25.92 -24.09 12.39
N GLU A 158 27.16 -24.41 12.02
CA GLU A 158 27.57 -24.52 10.63
C GLU A 158 26.72 -25.63 9.98
N SER A 159 25.76 -25.27 9.14
CA SER A 159 25.18 -26.19 8.15
C SER A 159 25.56 -25.67 6.77
N GLN A 160 26.77 -26.03 6.36
CA GLN A 160 27.15 -26.05 4.96
C GLN A 160 26.26 -27.07 4.25
N SER A 161 25.47 -26.62 3.28
CA SER A 161 24.85 -27.50 2.28
C SER A 161 25.41 -27.16 0.89
N PRO A 162 25.63 -28.18 0.05
CA PRO A 162 26.53 -28.08 -1.09
C PRO A 162 25.85 -27.45 -2.30
N VAL A 163 26.49 -26.43 -2.86
CA VAL A 163 26.16 -25.85 -4.17
C VAL A 163 26.36 -26.93 -5.23
N GLN A 164 25.27 -27.57 -5.66
CA GLN A 164 25.25 -28.37 -6.88
C GLN A 164 25.41 -27.43 -8.09
N LYS A 165 26.58 -27.47 -8.71
CA LYS A 165 26.84 -26.94 -10.04
C LYS A 165 26.01 -27.73 -11.06
N ALA A 166 24.88 -27.18 -11.48
CA ALA A 166 24.17 -27.65 -12.65
C ALA A 166 24.82 -27.06 -13.91
N HIS A 167 25.37 -27.93 -14.75
CA HIS A 167 25.92 -27.61 -16.06
C HIS A 167 24.83 -27.12 -17.03
N PRO A 168 25.10 -26.13 -17.89
CA PRO A 168 24.22 -25.85 -19.03
C PRO A 168 24.40 -26.94 -20.10
N PRO A 169 23.34 -27.64 -20.55
CA PRO A 169 23.42 -28.49 -21.71
C PRO A 169 23.54 -27.61 -22.97
N LYS A 170 24.59 -27.88 -23.75
CA LYS A 170 24.79 -27.34 -25.10
C LYS A 170 23.64 -27.80 -26.00
N SER A 171 22.74 -26.90 -26.37
CA SER A 171 21.78 -27.11 -27.45
C SER A 171 22.53 -27.24 -28.78
N ARG A 172 22.67 -28.49 -29.21
CA ARG A 172 23.18 -28.88 -30.52
C ARG A 172 21.98 -28.89 -31.47
N LEU A 173 21.95 -27.95 -32.40
CA LEU A 173 21.00 -27.89 -33.51
C LEU A 173 21.22 -29.12 -34.41
N ALA A 174 20.44 -30.17 -34.20
CA ALA A 174 20.29 -31.26 -35.15
C ALA A 174 18.86 -31.19 -35.69
N SER A 175 18.72 -30.63 -36.89
CA SER A 175 17.49 -30.60 -37.66
C SER A 175 17.27 -31.99 -38.25
N THR A 176 16.66 -32.89 -37.47
CA THR A 176 16.19 -34.19 -37.94
C THR A 176 14.74 -34.02 -38.37
N ALA A 177 14.51 -34.03 -39.68
CA ALA A 177 13.19 -34.12 -40.27
C ALA A 177 12.53 -35.42 -39.81
N LEU A 178 11.55 -35.30 -38.91
CA LEU A 178 10.74 -36.41 -38.41
C LEU A 178 9.53 -36.65 -39.35
N PRO A 179 9.10 -37.92 -39.50
CA PRO A 179 7.95 -38.29 -40.31
C PRO A 179 6.67 -37.69 -39.71
N GLN A 180 5.78 -37.24 -40.60
CA GLN A 180 4.43 -36.76 -40.25
C GLN A 180 3.57 -37.93 -39.74
N GLY A 181 3.81 -38.32 -38.49
CA GLY A 181 2.89 -39.13 -37.71
C GLY A 181 1.76 -38.22 -37.23
N GLU A 182 0.54 -38.58 -37.57
CA GLU A 182 -0.70 -38.00 -37.08
C GLU A 182 -0.70 -38.09 -35.54
N LEU A 183 -0.21 -37.02 -34.89
CA LEU A 183 -0.18 -36.91 -33.44
C LEU A 183 -1.64 -36.86 -32.98
N PRO A 184 -2.07 -37.75 -32.06
CA PRO A 184 -3.40 -37.66 -31.47
C PRO A 184 -3.54 -36.27 -30.86
N SER A 185 -4.46 -35.48 -31.39
CA SER A 185 -4.81 -34.17 -30.83
C SER A 185 -5.13 -34.39 -29.35
N PRO A 186 -4.33 -33.85 -28.41
CA PRO A 186 -4.63 -34.00 -27.00
C PRO A 186 -6.00 -33.37 -26.78
N ASP A 187 -6.94 -34.15 -26.24
CA ASP A 187 -8.25 -33.63 -25.86
C ASP A 187 -8.01 -32.42 -24.95
N PRO A 188 -8.53 -31.23 -25.29
CA PRO A 188 -8.28 -30.03 -24.52
C PRO A 188 -8.84 -30.24 -23.11
N GLU A 189 -7.96 -30.38 -22.13
CA GLU A 189 -8.38 -30.47 -20.73
C GLU A 189 -9.16 -29.19 -20.39
N PRO A 190 -10.37 -29.30 -19.81
CA PRO A 190 -11.17 -28.15 -19.48
C PRO A 190 -10.41 -27.28 -18.47
N VAL A 191 -10.21 -26.02 -18.82
CA VAL A 191 -9.54 -25.03 -17.96
C VAL A 191 -10.36 -24.90 -16.67
N LYS A 192 -9.79 -25.35 -15.55
CA LYS A 192 -10.44 -25.23 -14.24
C LYS A 192 -10.30 -23.79 -13.73
N ILE A 193 -11.43 -23.14 -13.54
CA ILE A 193 -11.50 -21.78 -12.99
C ILE A 193 -11.45 -21.85 -11.46
N ASN A 194 -10.60 -21.04 -10.84
CA ASN A 194 -10.57 -20.90 -9.38
C ASN A 194 -11.78 -20.08 -8.90
N LEU A 195 -12.81 -20.77 -8.43
CA LEU A 195 -14.06 -20.15 -7.96
C LEU A 195 -13.86 -19.21 -6.77
N THR A 196 -12.90 -19.50 -5.89
CA THR A 196 -12.57 -18.66 -4.73
C THR A 196 -11.92 -17.34 -5.14
N GLU A 197 -11.06 -17.36 -6.16
CA GLU A 197 -10.48 -16.13 -6.69
C GLU A 197 -11.53 -15.29 -7.41
N LEU A 198 -12.39 -15.93 -8.22
CA LEU A 198 -13.46 -15.23 -8.94
C LEU A 198 -14.46 -14.57 -7.96
N SER A 199 -14.85 -15.26 -6.88
CA SER A 199 -15.74 -14.68 -5.88
C SER A 199 -15.12 -13.49 -5.15
N ALA A 200 -13.82 -13.57 -4.80
CA ALA A 200 -13.09 -12.45 -4.21
C ALA A 200 -13.03 -11.24 -5.16
N ARG A 201 -12.79 -11.46 -6.45
CA ARG A 201 -12.80 -10.39 -7.47
C ARG A 201 -14.18 -9.75 -7.66
N ILE A 202 -15.25 -10.55 -7.65
CA ILE A 202 -16.63 -10.04 -7.69
C ILE A 202 -16.90 -9.17 -6.47
N ALA A 203 -16.50 -9.61 -5.27
CA ALA A 203 -16.69 -8.86 -4.04
C ALA A 203 -15.96 -7.52 -4.06
N GLY A 204 -14.68 -7.49 -4.48
CA GLY A 204 -13.93 -6.24 -4.59
C GLY A 204 -14.51 -5.28 -5.63
N TYR A 205 -15.04 -5.80 -6.74
CA TYR A 205 -15.78 -5.00 -7.72
C TYR A 205 -17.05 -4.37 -7.13
N HIS A 206 -17.84 -5.16 -6.39
CA HIS A 206 -19.05 -4.65 -5.71
C HIS A 206 -18.71 -3.57 -4.69
N GLU A 207 -17.69 -3.80 -3.86
CA GLU A 207 -17.23 -2.83 -2.88
C GLU A 207 -16.81 -1.51 -3.55
N GLY A 208 -16.06 -1.58 -4.66
CA GLY A 208 -15.68 -0.39 -5.43
C GLY A 208 -16.88 0.41 -5.93
N LEU A 209 -17.94 -0.27 -6.41
CA LEU A 209 -19.17 0.42 -6.82
C LEU A 209 -19.91 1.05 -5.64
N ASP A 210 -20.03 0.32 -4.53
CA ASP A 210 -20.73 0.80 -3.34
C ASP A 210 -20.04 2.05 -2.75
N GLN A 211 -18.70 2.10 -2.79
CA GLN A 211 -17.94 3.28 -2.38
C GLN A 211 -18.21 4.49 -3.28
N ILE A 212 -18.25 4.31 -4.61
CA ILE A 212 -18.58 5.40 -5.55
C ILE A 212 -20.00 5.88 -5.27
N GLU A 213 -20.99 4.99 -5.23
CA GLU A 213 -22.39 5.35 -4.99
C GLU A 213 -22.60 6.05 -3.66
N THR A 214 -22.00 5.56 -2.58
CA THR A 214 -22.09 6.20 -1.26
C THR A 214 -21.52 7.61 -1.32
N THR A 215 -20.39 7.80 -2.00
CA THR A 215 -19.78 9.13 -2.14
C THR A 215 -20.69 10.09 -2.93
N LEU A 216 -21.31 9.60 -4.02
CA LEU A 216 -22.22 10.40 -4.84
C LEU A 216 -23.53 10.73 -4.12
N LEU A 217 -24.07 9.81 -3.33
CA LEU A 217 -25.29 10.01 -2.54
C LEU A 217 -25.07 11.00 -1.39
N LEU A 218 -23.87 11.03 -0.81
CA LEU A 218 -23.49 11.97 0.25
C LEU A 218 -23.13 13.37 -0.29
N ALA A 219 -22.91 13.51 -1.60
CA ALA A 219 -22.60 14.79 -2.21
C ALA A 219 -23.84 15.68 -2.26
N GLU A 220 -23.93 16.66 -1.34
CA GLU A 220 -25.02 17.63 -1.31
C GLU A 220 -24.96 18.62 -2.48
N THR A 221 -23.76 18.87 -3.03
CA THR A 221 -23.51 19.80 -4.13
C THR A 221 -22.85 19.10 -5.30
N ALA A 222 -23.17 19.54 -6.52
CA ALA A 222 -22.58 19.03 -7.74
C ALA A 222 -21.18 19.64 -7.96
N ASP A 223 -20.18 19.06 -7.30
CA ASP A 223 -18.77 19.43 -7.46
C ASP A 223 -18.13 18.70 -8.66
N ILE A 224 -17.63 19.46 -9.63
CA ILE A 224 -17.02 18.93 -10.84
C ILE A 224 -15.75 18.12 -10.55
N GLU A 225 -14.97 18.49 -9.53
CA GLU A 225 -13.72 17.80 -9.20
C GLU A 225 -14.02 16.42 -8.63
N LEU A 226 -15.04 16.35 -7.77
CA LEU A 226 -15.57 15.08 -7.28
C LEU A 226 -16.06 14.21 -8.45
N LEU A 227 -16.84 14.76 -9.38
CA LEU A 227 -17.35 14.01 -10.54
C LEU A 227 -16.23 13.50 -11.45
N GLU A 228 -15.20 14.31 -11.71
CA GLU A 228 -14.01 13.88 -12.48
C GLU A 228 -13.30 12.72 -11.78
N HIS A 229 -13.08 12.82 -10.47
CA HIS A 229 -12.44 11.77 -9.69
C HIS A 229 -13.27 10.46 -9.66
N GLN A 230 -14.58 10.54 -9.40
CA GLN A 230 -15.43 9.35 -9.36
C GLN A 230 -15.57 8.70 -10.75
N THR A 231 -15.58 9.48 -11.83
CA THR A 231 -15.63 8.95 -13.20
C THR A 231 -14.34 8.20 -13.55
N GLN A 232 -13.17 8.70 -13.11
CA GLN A 232 -11.90 7.98 -13.28
C GLN A 232 -11.87 6.65 -12.51
N ARG A 233 -12.39 6.62 -11.27
CA ARG A 233 -12.53 5.37 -10.50
C ARG A 233 -13.47 4.38 -11.19
N LEU A 234 -14.58 4.86 -11.74
CA LEU A 234 -15.52 4.02 -12.47
C LEU A 234 -14.92 3.45 -13.77
N GLU A 235 -14.06 4.21 -14.46
CA GLU A 235 -13.32 3.71 -15.62
C GLU A 235 -12.41 2.52 -15.25
N GLN A 236 -11.72 2.59 -14.11
CA GLN A 236 -10.90 1.48 -13.61
C GLN A 236 -11.76 0.23 -13.35
N LEU A 237 -12.90 0.39 -12.68
CA LEU A 237 -13.84 -0.70 -12.41
C LEU A 237 -14.45 -1.30 -13.69
N THR A 238 -14.49 -0.54 -14.79
CA THR A 238 -15.01 -1.05 -16.07
C THR A 238 -14.17 -2.21 -16.60
N ARG A 239 -12.86 -2.18 -16.35
CA ARG A 239 -11.96 -3.28 -16.69
C ARG A 239 -12.28 -4.53 -15.88
N ASP A 240 -12.50 -4.36 -14.57
CA ASP A 240 -12.82 -5.45 -13.65
C ASP A 240 -14.18 -6.05 -13.95
N PHE A 241 -15.20 -5.23 -14.23
CA PHE A 241 -16.52 -5.70 -14.64
C PHE A 241 -16.46 -6.59 -15.88
N ARG A 242 -15.73 -6.18 -16.93
CA ARG A 242 -15.59 -6.97 -18.16
C ARG A 242 -14.92 -8.31 -17.90
N PHE A 243 -13.85 -8.31 -17.10
CA PHE A 243 -13.17 -9.54 -16.70
C PHE A 243 -14.14 -10.45 -15.95
N VAL A 244 -14.74 -9.95 -14.88
CA VAL A 244 -15.61 -10.73 -14.01
C VAL A 244 -16.84 -11.26 -14.77
N ARG A 245 -17.47 -10.44 -15.62
CA ARG A 245 -18.61 -10.82 -16.45
C ARG A 245 -18.25 -11.97 -17.39
N LEU A 246 -17.14 -11.88 -18.12
CA LEU A 246 -16.69 -12.93 -19.04
C LEU A 246 -16.44 -14.26 -18.31
N TYR A 247 -15.76 -14.22 -17.17
CA TYR A 247 -15.50 -15.44 -16.40
C TYR A 247 -16.77 -16.02 -15.80
N HIS A 248 -17.65 -15.18 -15.26
CA HIS A 248 -18.95 -15.62 -14.73
C HIS A 248 -19.84 -16.25 -15.81
N GLU A 249 -19.87 -15.68 -17.02
CA GLU A 249 -20.61 -16.24 -18.17
C GLU A 249 -20.06 -17.59 -18.63
N SER A 250 -18.75 -17.83 -18.46
CA SER A 250 -18.10 -19.11 -18.79
C SER A 250 -18.36 -20.24 -17.79
N LEU A 251 -18.87 -19.93 -16.59
CA LEU A 251 -19.17 -20.94 -15.57
C LEU A 251 -20.32 -21.86 -15.99
N SER A 252 -20.28 -23.11 -15.52
CA SER A 252 -21.42 -24.02 -15.61
C SER A 252 -22.60 -23.55 -14.75
N GLU A 253 -23.82 -24.01 -15.03
CA GLU A 253 -25.00 -23.67 -14.21
C GLU A 253 -24.84 -24.06 -12.74
N ALA A 254 -24.16 -25.19 -12.47
CA ALA A 254 -23.91 -25.65 -11.11
C ALA A 254 -22.97 -24.71 -10.34
N GLU A 255 -21.93 -24.20 -11.00
CA GLU A 255 -20.99 -23.25 -10.39
C GLU A 255 -21.62 -21.87 -10.19
N ARG A 256 -22.41 -21.38 -11.16
CA ARG A 256 -23.12 -20.08 -11.06
C ARG A 256 -24.06 -20.02 -9.86
N ARG A 257 -24.64 -21.15 -9.43
CA ARG A 257 -25.50 -21.17 -8.22
C ARG A 257 -24.73 -20.87 -6.93
N ASN A 258 -23.42 -21.05 -6.92
CA ASN A 258 -22.56 -20.86 -5.74
C ASN A 258 -21.86 -19.49 -5.73
N ILE A 259 -21.97 -18.70 -6.81
CA ILE A 259 -21.29 -17.42 -6.97
C ILE A 259 -22.32 -16.32 -7.22
N ARG A 260 -22.13 -15.17 -6.58
CA ARG A 260 -22.99 -14.00 -6.82
C ARG A 260 -22.71 -13.43 -8.22
N PRO A 261 -23.73 -13.06 -9.01
CA PRO A 261 -23.49 -12.43 -10.29
C PRO A 261 -22.86 -11.03 -10.11
N PRO A 262 -22.00 -10.59 -11.04
CA PRO A 262 -21.52 -9.20 -11.05
C PRO A 262 -22.68 -8.22 -11.19
N ARG A 263 -22.63 -7.11 -10.43
CA ARG A 263 -23.66 -6.06 -10.47
C ARG A 263 -23.46 -5.18 -11.70
N SER A 264 -24.54 -4.73 -12.32
CA SER A 264 -24.48 -3.73 -13.40
C SER A 264 -24.00 -2.37 -12.86
N MET A 265 -23.32 -1.60 -13.71
CA MET A 265 -22.90 -0.21 -13.43
C MET A 265 -23.99 0.84 -13.74
N GLU A 266 -25.13 0.42 -14.29
CA GLU A 266 -26.17 1.34 -14.79
C GLU A 266 -26.70 2.30 -13.72
N ALA A 267 -26.90 1.84 -12.48
CA ALA A 267 -27.37 2.69 -11.39
C ALA A 267 -26.35 3.78 -11.04
N THR A 268 -25.07 3.41 -10.92
CA THR A 268 -23.97 4.34 -10.65
C THR A 268 -23.81 5.37 -11.78
N LEU A 269 -23.92 4.93 -13.03
CA LEU A 269 -23.88 5.81 -14.21
C LEU A 269 -25.06 6.80 -14.24
N ALA A 270 -26.26 6.33 -13.91
CA ALA A 270 -27.44 7.18 -13.84
C ALA A 270 -27.30 8.27 -12.76
N GLU A 271 -26.67 7.93 -11.62
CA GLU A 271 -26.44 8.90 -10.55
C GLU A 271 -25.36 9.94 -10.91
N LEU A 272 -24.28 9.51 -11.58
CA LEU A 272 -23.28 10.44 -12.14
C LEU A 272 -23.88 11.38 -13.17
N ASP A 273 -24.71 10.88 -14.09
CA ASP A 273 -25.43 11.69 -15.07
C ASP A 273 -26.41 12.67 -14.40
N ARG A 274 -27.10 12.24 -13.34
CA ARG A 274 -27.97 13.13 -12.54
C ARG A 274 -27.18 14.29 -11.92
N LEU A 275 -26.05 14.01 -11.28
CA LEU A 275 -25.21 15.04 -10.66
C LEU A 275 -24.53 15.94 -11.70
N LEU A 276 -24.12 15.39 -12.84
CA LEU A 276 -23.59 16.18 -13.96
C LEU A 276 -24.64 17.20 -14.45
N ARG A 277 -25.89 16.77 -14.67
CA ARG A 277 -26.99 17.68 -15.04
C ARG A 277 -27.27 18.75 -13.98
N LEU A 278 -27.16 18.40 -12.70
CA LEU A 278 -27.28 19.38 -11.62
C LEU A 278 -26.15 20.42 -11.67
N SER A 279 -24.92 20.01 -11.98
CA SER A 279 -23.78 20.91 -12.15
C SER A 279 -23.97 21.88 -13.31
N GLU A 280 -24.57 21.42 -14.41
CA GLU A 280 -24.90 22.25 -15.59
C GLU A 280 -25.99 23.29 -15.27
N GLN A 281 -27.01 22.89 -14.50
CA GLN A 281 -28.09 23.78 -14.09
C GLN A 281 -27.60 24.85 -13.12
N ALA A 282 -26.67 24.52 -12.23
CA ALA A 282 -26.06 25.46 -11.31
C ALA A 282 -25.27 26.55 -12.08
N GLU A 283 -24.54 26.20 -13.14
CA GLU A 283 -23.83 27.18 -14.00
C GLU A 283 -24.81 28.10 -14.75
N GLY A 284 -25.93 27.56 -15.25
CA GLY A 284 -26.92 28.34 -15.99
C GLY A 284 -27.76 29.30 -15.14
N GLY A 285 -27.89 29.04 -13.83
CA GLY A 285 -28.67 29.84 -12.90
C GLY A 285 -27.95 31.08 -12.37
N ASP A 286 -26.62 31.08 -12.36
CA ASP A 286 -25.84 32.21 -11.85
C ASP A 286 -25.64 33.26 -12.95
N PHE A 287 -26.65 34.11 -13.14
CA PHE A 287 -26.70 35.16 -14.16
C PHE A 287 -25.52 36.17 -14.09
N LEU A 288 -24.76 36.18 -12.99
CA LEU A 288 -23.60 37.06 -12.78
C LEU A 288 -22.27 36.31 -12.65
N GLY A 289 -22.30 34.98 -12.66
CA GLY A 289 -21.10 34.14 -12.63
C GLY A 289 -20.32 34.28 -13.94
N SER A 290 -19.07 34.72 -13.86
CA SER A 290 -18.17 34.71 -15.01
C SER A 290 -18.02 33.28 -15.49
N PHE A 291 -18.51 32.99 -16.70
CA PHE A 291 -18.34 31.69 -17.37
C PHE A 291 -16.86 31.34 -17.44
N ASP A 292 -16.40 30.48 -16.54
CA ASP A 292 -15.04 29.95 -16.59
C ASP A 292 -14.98 28.92 -17.74
N PRO A 293 -14.28 29.23 -18.85
CA PRO A 293 -14.14 28.28 -19.95
C PRO A 293 -13.48 26.96 -19.50
N ALA A 294 -12.63 26.99 -18.47
CA ALA A 294 -11.98 25.79 -17.96
C ALA A 294 -13.00 24.84 -17.31
N TYR A 295 -13.99 25.39 -16.60
CA TYR A 295 -15.06 24.59 -16.00
C TYR A 295 -15.87 23.83 -17.07
N ARG A 296 -16.27 24.51 -18.16
CA ARG A 296 -16.98 23.88 -19.28
C ARG A 296 -16.17 22.78 -19.95
N GLU A 297 -14.87 23.00 -20.15
CA GLU A 297 -13.98 21.99 -20.72
C GLU A 297 -13.91 20.74 -19.84
N ARG A 298 -13.83 20.91 -18.51
CA ARG A 298 -13.86 19.80 -17.54
C ARG A 298 -15.21 19.07 -17.58
N LEU A 299 -16.32 19.79 -17.66
CA LEU A 299 -17.66 19.21 -17.75
C LEU A 299 -17.83 18.36 -19.02
N GLU A 300 -17.40 18.86 -20.17
CA GLU A 300 -17.42 18.10 -21.43
C GLU A 300 -16.52 16.86 -21.36
N ARG A 301 -15.34 16.97 -20.72
CA ARG A 301 -14.46 15.81 -20.51
C ARG A 301 -15.15 14.73 -19.69
N VAL A 302 -15.79 15.07 -18.58
CA VAL A 302 -16.52 14.11 -17.75
C VAL A 302 -17.65 13.45 -18.56
N ARG A 303 -18.40 14.23 -19.36
CA ARG A 303 -19.46 13.68 -20.22
C ARG A 303 -18.93 12.68 -21.25
N GLN A 304 -17.80 12.99 -21.88
CA GLN A 304 -17.16 12.09 -22.85
C GLN A 304 -16.69 10.79 -22.19
N MET A 305 -16.12 10.89 -20.97
CA MET A 305 -15.72 9.72 -20.19
C MET A 305 -16.91 8.85 -19.82
N LEU A 306 -18.00 9.42 -19.29
CA LEU A 306 -19.21 8.68 -18.95
C LEU A 306 -19.83 7.99 -20.16
N THR A 307 -19.88 8.66 -21.31
CA THR A 307 -20.37 8.07 -22.57
C THR A 307 -19.51 6.88 -22.98
N THR A 308 -18.18 7.02 -22.91
CA THR A 308 -17.23 5.94 -23.22
C THR A 308 -17.38 4.75 -22.28
N ILE A 309 -17.59 4.99 -20.98
CA ILE A 309 -17.83 3.94 -19.99
C ILE A 309 -19.15 3.22 -20.29
N ALA A 310 -20.23 3.97 -20.52
CA ALA A 310 -21.53 3.40 -20.84
C ALA A 310 -21.46 2.49 -22.08
N ASP A 311 -20.79 2.92 -23.14
CA ASP A 311 -20.62 2.12 -24.36
C ASP A 311 -19.79 0.85 -24.14
N ARG A 312 -18.80 0.86 -23.23
CA ARG A 312 -17.97 -0.32 -22.91
C ARG A 312 -18.69 -1.33 -22.00
N THR A 313 -19.72 -0.91 -21.27
CA THR A 313 -20.42 -1.76 -20.29
C THR A 313 -21.65 -2.46 -20.85
N ARG A 314 -22.21 -1.97 -21.95
CA ARG A 314 -23.26 -2.63 -22.74
C ARG A 314 -22.67 -3.88 -23.43
#